data_AF-K1P3S9-F1
#
_entry.id   AF-K1P3S9-F1
#
_cell.length_a   1.000
_cell.length_b   1.000
_cell.length_c   1.000
_cell.angle_alpha   90.00
_cell.angle_beta   90.00
_cell.angle_gamma   90.00
#
_symmetry.space_group_name_H-M   'P 1'
#
loop_
_entity.id
_entity.type
_entity.pdbx_description
1 polymer ?
#
loop_
_entity_poly.entity_id
_entity_poly.type
_entity_poly.pdbx_seq_one_letter_code
_entity_poly.pdbx_strand_id
1 'polypeptide(L)'
;MKLMNALDITKDQTGSDHLFSKLERDMEIDDIDGKKMPFMTIIAHAIRYLKEHLLRQLNDKNILEAVTADGIFWVLTVPAIWTDSAKQFTREAAREAGIHDDQLMLAYEPEAAALYCRLLPIDRFESGGEHQELVLKTFERGKKFMVIDLGGRSTRNYSESLVHSWEISSAMCEG
;
A
#
# COMPACT_ATOMS: atom_id res chain seq x y z
N MET A 1 -3.60 -4.25 1.78
CA MET A 1 -4.46 -4.35 0.59
C MET A 1 -4.18 -3.15 -0.31
N LYS A 2 -3.74 -3.38 -1.55
CA LYS A 2 -3.39 -2.33 -2.53
C LYS A 2 -4.67 -1.82 -3.20
N LEU A 3 -5.17 -0.68 -2.76
CA LEU A 3 -6.42 -0.11 -3.26
C LEU A 3 -6.28 0.68 -4.57
N MET A 4 -5.07 1.00 -5.00
CA MET A 4 -4.85 2.08 -5.98
C MET A 4 -4.20 1.62 -7.29
N ASN A 5 -4.17 0.31 -7.55
CA ASN A 5 -3.84 -0.23 -8.89
C ASN A 5 -5.01 -0.08 -9.90
N ALA A 6 -6.20 0.35 -9.45
CA ALA A 6 -7.39 0.51 -10.31
C ALA A 6 -7.46 1.87 -11.04
N LEU A 7 -6.43 2.71 -10.90
CA LEU A 7 -6.38 4.08 -11.39
C LEU A 7 -5.95 4.23 -12.86
N ASP A 8 -5.58 3.14 -13.55
CA ASP A 8 -5.00 3.16 -14.91
C ASP A 8 -6.05 3.42 -16.03
N ILE A 9 -7.21 3.98 -15.69
CA ILE A 9 -8.37 4.13 -16.60
C ILE A 9 -8.37 5.51 -17.30
N THR A 10 -7.67 6.52 -16.79
CA THR A 10 -7.59 7.84 -17.44
C THR A 10 -6.25 8.04 -18.14
N LYS A 11 -6.07 7.38 -19.29
CA LYS A 11 -5.00 7.75 -20.22
C LYS A 11 -5.28 9.13 -20.81
N ASP A 12 -4.52 10.13 -20.39
CA ASP A 12 -4.05 11.15 -21.32
C ASP A 12 -3.06 10.49 -22.31
N GLN A 13 -3.11 10.90 -23.58
CA GLN A 13 -2.35 10.34 -24.70
C GLN A 13 -0.84 10.65 -24.65
N THR A 14 -0.31 11.07 -23.50
CA THR A 14 1.05 11.60 -23.38
C THR A 14 2.08 10.61 -22.83
N GLY A 15 1.69 9.38 -22.48
CA GLY A 15 2.65 8.29 -22.25
C GLY A 15 3.71 8.56 -21.18
N SER A 16 3.36 9.23 -20.08
CA SER A 16 4.31 9.55 -19.01
C SER A 16 3.75 9.22 -17.63
N ASP A 17 4.64 8.82 -16.72
CA ASP A 17 4.48 8.41 -15.31
C ASP A 17 3.86 9.49 -14.38
N HIS A 18 3.08 10.43 -14.90
CA HIS A 18 2.60 11.61 -14.18
C HIS A 18 1.28 11.40 -13.42
N LEU A 19 0.56 10.29 -13.62
CA LEU A 19 -0.77 10.10 -13.01
C LEU A 19 -0.73 10.08 -11.47
N PHE A 20 0.33 9.52 -10.87
CA PHE A 20 0.48 9.44 -9.41
C PHE A 20 1.07 10.71 -8.78
N SER A 21 1.54 11.65 -9.60
CA SER A 21 2.10 12.93 -9.11
C SER A 21 1.02 13.97 -8.81
N LYS A 22 -0.22 13.73 -9.26
CA LYS A 22 -1.29 14.74 -9.28
C LYS A 22 -2.66 14.17 -8.89
N LEU A 23 -2.73 13.48 -7.75
CA LEU A 23 -4.01 13.20 -7.10
C LEU A 23 -4.54 14.51 -6.49
N GLU A 24 -5.51 15.09 -7.19
CA GLU A 24 -6.20 16.32 -6.80
C GLU A 24 -7.62 16.00 -6.33
N ARG A 25 -8.15 16.82 -5.42
CA ARG A 25 -9.44 16.57 -4.75
C ARG A 25 -10.64 16.59 -5.69
N ASP A 26 -10.55 17.39 -6.74
CA ASP A 26 -11.57 17.61 -7.76
C ASP A 26 -11.44 16.68 -8.97
N MET A 27 -10.50 15.72 -8.91
CA MET A 27 -10.38 14.69 -9.95
C MET A 27 -11.69 13.90 -10.07
N GLU A 28 -12.18 13.77 -11.30
CA GLU A 28 -13.30 12.90 -11.66
C GLU A 28 -12.84 11.83 -12.64
N ILE A 29 -13.54 10.71 -12.64
CA ILE A 29 -13.34 9.61 -13.59
C ILE A 29 -14.67 9.25 -14.23
N ASP A 30 -14.63 8.94 -15.52
CA ASP A 30 -15.76 8.47 -16.30
C ASP A 30 -15.88 6.94 -16.19
N ASP A 31 -17.11 6.43 -16.07
CA ASP A 31 -17.39 5.02 -16.31
C ASP A 31 -17.47 4.69 -17.82
N ILE A 32 -17.75 3.42 -18.16
CA ILE A 32 -17.86 2.97 -19.55
C ILE A 32 -19.03 3.61 -20.32
N ASP A 33 -20.01 4.16 -19.60
CA ASP A 33 -21.18 4.85 -20.16
C ASP A 33 -20.96 6.39 -20.17
N GLY A 34 -19.77 6.86 -19.77
CA GLY A 34 -19.41 8.27 -19.71
C GLY A 34 -19.97 9.02 -18.50
N LYS A 35 -20.45 8.30 -17.48
CA LYS A 35 -20.92 8.92 -16.23
C LYS A 35 -19.75 9.24 -15.33
N LYS A 36 -19.71 10.49 -14.86
CA LYS A 36 -18.66 10.99 -13.97
C LYS A 36 -18.92 10.66 -12.50
N MET A 37 -17.83 10.37 -11.80
CA MET A 37 -17.81 10.29 -10.35
C MET A 37 -16.51 10.90 -9.79
N PRO A 38 -16.57 11.60 -8.65
CA PRO A 38 -15.36 12.05 -7.98
C PRO A 38 -14.46 10.86 -7.64
N PHE A 39 -13.19 10.98 -7.97
CA PHE A 39 -12.21 9.93 -7.75
C PHE A 39 -12.02 9.64 -6.25
N MET A 40 -12.12 10.67 -5.40
CA MET A 40 -12.11 10.55 -3.94
C MET A 40 -13.18 9.56 -3.46
N THR A 41 -14.40 9.71 -3.96
CA THR A 41 -15.55 8.86 -3.63
C THR A 41 -15.24 7.40 -3.94
N ILE A 42 -14.61 7.11 -5.08
CA ILE A 42 -14.28 5.73 -5.49
C ILE A 42 -13.26 5.12 -4.54
N ILE A 43 -12.19 5.84 -4.21
CA ILE A 43 -11.19 5.35 -3.26
C ILE A 43 -11.78 5.18 -1.86
N ALA A 44 -12.60 6.11 -1.40
CA ALA A 44 -13.31 5.99 -0.13
C ALA A 44 -14.23 4.76 -0.10
N HIS A 45 -14.99 4.50 -1.18
CA HIS A 45 -15.80 3.27 -1.31
C HIS A 45 -14.96 2.01 -1.24
N ALA A 46 -13.81 1.99 -1.92
CA ALA A 46 -12.93 0.86 -1.92
C ALA A 46 -12.32 0.62 -0.52
N ILE A 47 -11.82 1.65 0.17
CA ILE A 47 -11.36 1.54 1.57
C ILE A 47 -12.48 1.01 2.47
N ARG A 48 -13.69 1.58 2.36
CA ARG A 48 -14.83 1.21 3.18
C ARG A 48 -15.22 -0.25 3.00
N TYR A 49 -15.30 -0.71 1.75
CA TYR A 49 -15.62 -2.09 1.44
C TYR A 49 -14.66 -3.07 2.12
N LEU A 50 -13.36 -2.75 2.16
CA LEU A 50 -12.36 -3.60 2.79
C LEU A 50 -12.40 -3.56 4.30
N LYS A 51 -12.61 -2.37 4.86
CA LYS A 51 -12.83 -2.19 6.29
C LYS A 51 -13.97 -3.09 6.75
N GLU A 52 -15.12 -3.00 6.07
CA GLU A 52 -16.32 -3.78 6.38
C GLU A 52 -16.15 -5.26 6.07
N HIS A 53 -15.43 -5.62 5.00
CA HIS A 53 -15.15 -7.02 4.69
C HIS A 53 -14.26 -7.66 5.77
N LEU A 54 -13.20 -6.97 6.22
CA LEU A 54 -12.34 -7.45 7.30
C LEU A 54 -13.14 -7.63 8.60
N LEU A 55 -13.93 -6.62 8.99
CA LEU A 55 -14.76 -6.69 10.19
C LEU A 55 -15.75 -7.86 10.15
N ARG A 56 -16.40 -8.10 9.00
CA ARG A 56 -17.25 -9.29 8.81
C ARG A 56 -16.45 -10.58 8.97
N GLN A 57 -15.31 -10.70 8.30
CA GLN A 57 -14.48 -11.91 8.39
C GLN A 57 -13.97 -12.21 9.80
N LEU A 58 -13.66 -11.19 10.60
CA LEU A 58 -13.24 -11.35 11.99
C LEU A 58 -14.40 -11.83 12.88
N ASN A 59 -15.58 -11.23 12.71
CA ASN A 59 -16.76 -11.54 13.51
C ASN A 59 -17.42 -12.86 13.12
N ASP A 60 -17.44 -13.22 11.83
CA ASP A 60 -18.01 -14.48 11.32
C ASP A 60 -17.26 -15.71 11.85
N LYS A 61 -15.95 -15.57 12.13
CA LYS A 61 -15.12 -16.68 12.59
C LYS A 61 -15.13 -16.85 14.12
N ASN A 62 -15.82 -15.98 14.87
CA ASN A 62 -15.92 -16.02 16.33
C ASN A 62 -14.55 -16.16 17.06
N ILE A 63 -13.47 -15.67 16.43
CA ILE A 63 -12.09 -15.83 16.92
C ILE A 63 -11.82 -14.92 18.13
N LEU A 64 -12.57 -13.81 18.24
CA LEU A 64 -12.47 -12.81 19.30
C LEU A 64 -13.89 -12.39 19.74
N GLU A 65 -14.01 -11.71 20.89
CA GLU A 65 -15.18 -10.88 21.19
C GLU A 65 -15.44 -9.92 20.02
N ALA A 66 -16.71 -9.52 19.84
CA ALA A 66 -17.15 -8.73 18.68
C ALA A 66 -16.18 -7.56 18.39
N VAL A 67 -15.44 -7.67 17.29
CA VAL A 67 -14.44 -6.70 16.88
C VAL A 67 -15.17 -5.54 16.21
N THR A 68 -15.04 -4.35 16.79
CA THR A 68 -15.57 -3.11 16.24
C THR A 68 -14.51 -2.38 15.43
N ALA A 69 -14.94 -1.49 14.53
CA ALA A 69 -14.03 -0.65 13.76
C ALA A 69 -13.12 0.21 14.67
N ASP A 70 -13.66 0.64 15.82
CA ASP A 70 -12.96 1.52 16.77
C ASP A 70 -11.84 0.81 17.54
N GLY A 71 -11.88 -0.53 17.59
CA GLY A 71 -10.84 -1.34 18.21
C GLY A 71 -9.64 -1.63 17.30
N ILE A 72 -9.64 -1.15 16.06
CA ILE A 72 -8.60 -1.44 15.06
C ILE A 72 -7.81 -0.17 14.74
N PHE A 73 -6.48 -0.27 14.84
CA PHE A 73 -5.57 0.71 14.26
C PHE A 73 -5.26 0.34 12.80
N TRP A 74 -5.63 1.21 11.88
CA TRP A 74 -5.55 1.00 10.43
C TRP A 74 -4.21 1.50 9.88
N VAL A 75 -3.52 0.62 9.16
CA VAL A 75 -2.30 0.97 8.43
C VAL A 75 -2.57 0.80 6.94
N LEU A 76 -2.56 1.92 6.20
CA LEU A 76 -2.69 1.91 4.75
C LEU A 76 -1.30 2.07 4.11
N THR A 77 -0.94 1.12 3.26
CA THR A 77 0.33 1.18 2.53
C THR A 77 0.21 2.02 1.28
N VAL A 78 1.17 2.91 1.04
CA VAL A 78 1.24 3.80 -0.12
C VAL A 78 2.57 3.62 -0.86
N PRO A 79 2.63 3.80 -2.18
CA PRO A 79 3.90 3.82 -2.92
C PRO A 79 4.86 4.89 -2.39
N ALA A 80 6.15 4.58 -2.34
CA ALA A 80 7.19 5.52 -1.88
C ALA A 80 7.34 6.75 -2.80
N ILE A 81 6.96 6.63 -4.07
CA ILE A 81 7.03 7.71 -5.06
C ILE A 81 5.87 8.72 -4.96
N TRP A 82 4.90 8.50 -4.08
CA TRP A 82 3.77 9.42 -3.94
C TRP A 82 4.18 10.75 -3.33
N THR A 83 3.61 11.82 -3.87
CA THR A 83 3.73 13.17 -3.33
C THR A 83 2.96 13.29 -2.00
N ASP A 84 3.26 14.31 -1.22
CA ASP A 84 2.52 14.55 0.03
C ASP A 84 1.03 14.87 -0.23
N SER A 85 0.71 15.47 -1.38
CA SER A 85 -0.67 15.66 -1.82
C SER A 85 -1.39 14.32 -2.04
N ALA A 86 -0.73 13.36 -2.72
CA ALA A 86 -1.27 12.03 -2.93
C ALA A 86 -1.49 11.27 -1.61
N LYS A 87 -0.54 11.37 -0.67
CA LYS A 87 -0.69 10.80 0.69
C LYS A 87 -1.87 11.44 1.43
N GLN A 88 -1.98 12.76 1.36
CA GLN A 88 -3.08 13.51 1.98
C GLN A 88 -4.44 13.13 1.37
N PHE A 89 -4.51 12.96 0.06
CA PHE A 89 -5.70 12.47 -0.64
C PHE A 89 -6.14 11.10 -0.10
N THR A 90 -5.21 10.15 0.06
CA THR A 90 -5.53 8.84 0.63
C THR A 90 -6.00 8.91 2.08
N ARG A 91 -5.41 9.81 2.89
CA ARG A 91 -5.88 10.06 4.27
C ARG A 91 -7.32 10.59 4.27
N GLU A 92 -7.63 11.54 3.40
CA GLU A 92 -8.98 12.09 3.26
C GLU A 92 -9.99 11.02 2.82
N ALA A 93 -9.62 10.16 1.87
CA ALA A 93 -10.45 9.04 1.43
C ALA A 93 -10.71 8.04 2.57
N ALA A 94 -9.71 7.75 3.40
CA ALA A 94 -9.85 6.88 4.55
C ALA A 94 -10.81 7.47 5.60
N ARG A 95 -10.74 8.79 5.81
CA ARG A 95 -11.69 9.52 6.66
C ARG A 95 -13.12 9.43 6.12
N GLU A 96 -13.33 9.59 4.81
CA GLU A 96 -14.64 9.38 4.15
C GLU A 96 -15.12 7.92 4.17
N ALA A 97 -14.19 6.98 4.35
CA ALA A 97 -14.52 5.58 4.60
C ALA A 97 -14.89 5.30 6.08
N GLY A 98 -14.86 6.32 6.95
CA GLY A 98 -15.16 6.21 8.37
C GLY A 98 -14.03 5.54 9.16
N ILE A 99 -12.78 5.86 8.84
CA ILE A 99 -11.60 5.58 9.65
C ILE A 99 -11.16 6.90 10.28
N HIS A 100 -11.04 6.95 11.60
CA HIS A 100 -10.63 8.17 12.30
C HIS A 100 -9.11 8.41 12.17
N ASP A 101 -8.70 9.68 12.17
CA ASP A 101 -7.29 10.07 11.97
C ASP A 101 -6.37 9.57 13.10
N ASP A 102 -6.90 9.44 14.33
CA ASP A 102 -6.20 8.88 15.49
C ASP A 102 -6.03 7.35 15.40
N GLN A 103 -6.75 6.71 14.50
CA GLN A 103 -6.68 5.28 14.21
C GLN A 103 -6.00 5.00 12.87
N LEU A 104 -5.37 5.98 12.22
CA LEU A 104 -4.85 5.85 10.85
C LEU A 104 -3.38 6.25 10.70
N MET A 105 -2.58 5.31 10.20
CA MET A 105 -1.22 5.55 9.74
C MET A 105 -1.06 5.21 8.25
N LEU A 106 -0.32 6.06 7.55
CA LEU A 106 0.21 5.70 6.23
C LEU A 106 1.60 5.12 6.40
N ALA A 107 1.84 3.97 5.79
CA ALA A 107 3.16 3.35 5.72
C ALA A 107 3.59 3.28 4.25
N TYR A 108 4.87 3.44 3.97
CA TYR A 108 5.34 3.15 2.64
C TYR A 108 5.35 1.64 2.39
N GLU A 109 4.92 1.26 1.19
CA GLU A 109 4.90 -0.13 0.76
C GLU A 109 6.27 -0.81 0.80
N PRO A 110 7.38 -0.22 0.26
CA PRO A 110 8.67 -0.90 0.31
C PRO A 110 9.17 -1.10 1.75
N GLU A 111 8.89 -0.17 2.67
CA GLU A 111 9.26 -0.27 4.08
C GLU A 111 8.43 -1.33 4.80
N ALA A 112 7.12 -1.40 4.54
CA ALA A 112 6.27 -2.44 5.08
C ALA A 112 6.71 -3.83 4.60
N ALA A 113 7.08 -3.96 3.33
CA ALA A 113 7.62 -5.20 2.76
C ALA A 113 8.97 -5.57 3.39
N ALA A 114 9.89 -4.62 3.54
CA ALA A 114 11.19 -4.84 4.18
C ALA A 114 11.03 -5.28 5.64
N LEU A 115 10.15 -4.64 6.40
CA LEU A 115 9.85 -4.99 7.79
C LEU A 115 9.26 -6.39 7.88
N TYR A 116 8.34 -6.74 6.99
CA TYR A 116 7.79 -8.09 6.93
C TYR A 116 8.88 -9.14 6.68
N CYS A 117 9.73 -8.94 5.67
CA CYS A 117 10.83 -9.87 5.36
C CYS A 117 11.83 -10.02 6.52
N ARG A 118 12.06 -8.96 7.29
CA ARG A 118 12.91 -9.00 8.49
C ARG A 118 12.29 -9.78 9.65
N LEU A 119 10.97 -9.69 9.82
CA LEU A 119 10.24 -10.25 10.97
C LEU A 119 9.66 -11.65 10.73
N LEU A 120 9.66 -12.14 9.49
CA LEU A 120 9.17 -13.48 9.17
C LEU A 120 9.88 -14.55 10.00
N PRO A 121 9.15 -15.45 10.70
CA PRO A 121 9.72 -16.69 11.21
C PRO A 121 10.23 -17.51 10.04
N ILE A 122 11.53 -17.76 10.01
CA ILE A 122 12.26 -18.35 8.88
C ILE A 122 11.97 -19.87 8.73
N ASP A 123 11.12 -20.42 9.60
CA ASP A 123 10.66 -21.82 9.63
C ASP A 123 9.98 -22.28 8.31
N ARG A 124 9.66 -21.36 7.40
CA ARG A 124 9.09 -21.65 6.07
C ARG A 124 10.12 -21.76 4.93
N PHE A 125 11.39 -21.48 5.19
CA PHE A 125 12.45 -21.76 4.21
C PHE A 125 12.87 -23.22 4.37
N GLU A 126 12.35 -24.10 3.51
CA GLU A 126 12.63 -25.55 3.50
C GLU A 126 14.11 -25.90 3.15
N SER A 127 15.05 -24.96 3.27
CA SER A 127 16.44 -25.15 2.85
C SER A 127 17.42 -24.51 3.82
N GLY A 128 17.77 -25.25 4.88
CA GLY A 128 19.04 -25.15 5.61
C GLY A 128 19.34 -23.84 6.36
N GLY A 129 20.06 -23.95 7.48
CA GLY A 129 20.42 -22.81 8.34
C GLY A 129 21.19 -21.66 7.66
N GLU A 130 21.76 -21.84 6.47
CA GLU A 130 22.54 -20.80 5.78
C GLU A 130 21.68 -19.68 5.18
N HIS A 131 20.49 -19.99 4.64
CA HIS A 131 19.58 -18.97 4.10
C HIS A 131 19.03 -18.05 5.20
N GLN A 132 18.88 -18.58 6.42
CA GLN A 132 18.42 -17.83 7.58
C GLN A 132 19.43 -16.76 8.01
N GLU A 133 20.70 -17.15 8.11
CA GLU A 133 21.78 -16.24 8.47
C GLU A 133 21.99 -15.16 7.40
N LEU A 134 21.85 -15.51 6.12
CA LEU A 134 21.90 -14.55 5.00
C LEU A 134 20.80 -13.48 5.09
N VAL A 135 19.56 -13.85 5.37
CA VAL A 135 18.45 -12.87 5.50
C VAL A 135 18.69 -11.94 6.69
N LEU A 136 19.06 -12.48 7.86
CA LEU A 136 19.36 -11.67 9.04
C LEU A 136 20.56 -10.73 8.80
N LYS A 137 21.63 -11.24 8.18
CA LYS A 137 22.79 -10.45 7.77
C LYS A 137 22.44 -9.37 6.74
N THR A 138 21.42 -9.59 5.91
CA THR A 138 20.99 -8.60 4.90
C THR A 138 20.41 -7.34 5.53
N PHE A 139 19.83 -7.43 6.73
CA PHE A 139 19.26 -6.29 7.46
C PHE A 139 20.19 -5.70 8.53
N GLU A 140 21.47 -6.14 8.58
CA GLU A 140 22.47 -5.52 9.45
C GLU A 140 22.78 -4.08 9.04
N ARG A 141 23.18 -3.28 10.03
CA ARG A 141 23.51 -1.86 9.81
C ARG A 141 24.63 -1.74 8.76
N GLY A 142 24.43 -0.85 7.79
CA GLY A 142 25.37 -0.60 6.70
C GLY A 142 25.22 -1.53 5.49
N LYS A 143 24.30 -2.48 5.52
CA LYS A 143 23.93 -3.29 4.36
C LYS A 143 22.85 -2.59 3.53
N LYS A 144 22.86 -2.87 2.22
CA LYS A 144 21.90 -2.34 1.25
C LYS A 144 21.10 -3.52 0.71
N PHE A 145 19.80 -3.33 0.57
CA PHE A 145 18.91 -4.31 -0.02
C PHE A 145 17.93 -3.60 -0.96
N MET A 146 17.30 -4.38 -1.82
CA MET A 146 16.35 -3.88 -2.81
C MET A 146 15.01 -4.57 -2.59
N VAL A 147 13.94 -3.79 -2.54
CA VAL A 147 12.58 -4.31 -2.56
C VAL A 147 12.11 -4.28 -4.02
N ILE A 148 11.80 -5.46 -4.56
CA ILE A 148 11.31 -5.60 -5.94
C ILE A 148 9.83 -5.96 -5.86
N ASP A 149 8.98 -4.97 -6.11
CA ASP A 149 7.53 -5.13 -6.17
C ASP A 149 7.10 -5.38 -7.62
N LEU A 150 6.81 -6.64 -7.93
CA LEU A 150 6.37 -7.10 -9.25
C LEU A 150 4.84 -7.20 -9.33
N GLY A 151 4.14 -6.19 -8.80
CA GLY A 151 2.70 -6.07 -8.97
C GLY A 151 2.28 -5.94 -10.45
N GLY A 152 1.01 -6.25 -10.75
CA GLY A 152 0.49 -6.16 -12.11
C GLY A 152 0.23 -4.72 -12.56
N ARG A 153 1.11 -4.17 -13.40
CA ARG A 153 0.75 -3.14 -14.41
C ARG A 153 0.19 -3.89 -15.61
N SER A 154 -1.11 -3.80 -15.88
CA SER A 154 -1.69 -4.36 -17.12
C SER A 154 -1.60 -3.33 -18.24
N THR A 155 -0.39 -2.88 -18.54
CA THR A 155 -0.11 -2.17 -19.79
C THR A 155 0.36 -3.20 -20.80
N ARG A 156 -0.36 -3.30 -21.93
CA ARG A 156 -0.06 -4.18 -23.08
C ARG A 156 1.31 -3.95 -23.76
N ASN A 157 2.26 -3.29 -23.11
CA ASN A 157 3.62 -3.12 -23.58
C ASN A 157 4.57 -3.60 -22.48
N TYR A 158 5.41 -4.55 -22.84
CA TYR A 158 6.38 -5.20 -21.96
C TYR A 158 7.40 -4.21 -21.38
N SER A 159 7.85 -4.54 -20.16
CA SER A 159 9.04 -4.07 -19.45
C SER A 159 9.09 -2.63 -18.96
N GLU A 160 8.40 -2.36 -17.85
CA GLU A 160 8.92 -1.44 -16.84
C GLU A 160 8.62 -2.01 -15.45
N SER A 161 9.49 -2.92 -15.01
CA SER A 161 9.68 -3.18 -13.59
C SER A 161 10.20 -1.88 -12.98
N LEU A 162 9.43 -1.26 -12.07
CA LEU A 162 9.96 -0.23 -11.19
C LEU A 162 11.00 -0.89 -10.26
N VAL A 163 12.23 -1.03 -10.76
CA VAL A 163 13.39 -1.38 -9.94
C VAL A 163 13.85 -0.07 -9.33
N HIS A 164 13.33 0.25 -8.14
CA HIS A 164 13.81 1.40 -7.40
C HIS A 164 14.89 0.91 -6.42
N SER A 165 16.14 1.23 -6.74
CA SER A 165 17.25 1.07 -5.80
C SER A 165 17.12 2.16 -4.74
N TRP A 166 16.78 1.76 -3.51
CA TRP A 166 16.79 2.65 -2.36
C TRP A 166 17.95 2.26 -1.44
N GLU A 167 18.77 3.25 -1.08
CA GLU A 167 19.60 3.15 0.11
C GLU A 167 18.73 3.54 1.30
N ILE A 168 18.18 2.56 2.01
CA ILE A 168 17.61 2.83 3.33
C ILE A 168 18.80 3.07 4.27
N SER A 169 19.26 4.32 4.36
CA SER A 169 20.22 4.74 5.38
C SER A 169 19.54 4.64 6.74
N SER A 170 20.17 3.92 7.67
CA SER A 170 19.62 3.61 8.97
C SER A 170 19.31 4.87 9.78
N ALA A 171 18.05 5.33 9.75
CA ALA A 171 17.52 6.32 10.70
C ALA A 171 16.55 5.70 11.73
N MET A 172 16.36 4.37 11.73
CA MET A 172 15.48 3.67 12.70
C MET A 172 16.19 3.22 13.99
N CYS A 173 17.21 3.94 14.45
CA CYS A 173 17.88 3.64 15.72
C CYS A 173 18.16 4.93 16.51
N GLU A 174 17.15 5.74 16.78
CA GLU A 174 17.14 6.63 17.94
C GLU A 174 15.78 6.50 18.63
N GLY A 175 15.81 5.84 19.79
CA GLY A 175 14.70 5.49 20.66
C GLY A 175 15.22 4.61 21.78
#